data_AF-A0A850MSZ0-F1
#
_entry.id   AF-A0A850MSZ0-F1
#
_cell.length_a   1.000
_cell.length_b   1.000
_cell.length_c   1.000
_cell.angle_alpha   90.00
_cell.angle_beta   90.00
_cell.angle_gamma   90.00
#
_symmetry.space_group_name_H-M   'P 1'
#
loop_
_entity.id
_entity.type
_entity.pdbx_description
1 polymer ?
#
loop_
_entity_poly.entity_id
_entity_poly.type
_entity_poly.pdbx_seq_one_letter_code
_entity_poly.pdbx_strand_id
1 'polypeptide(L)'
;MVTQRKVETMQVNFNRTDSFEFRACGPINTRINEDSYLYNEAEILDEDLTNRELNILLLLASEAYSKDSQAELSFQGIKTKLNLHQQKVATALKRLLQKSLIEKTLNGYTINKNGMKIINSLLKSPATSLKTEPQEYIGLEVMLPLNNKNNNLFKLIYLLKGRWFANWRWIGMFQNPTSVKMAWQSISGNLETCLCINENRLCIALFDKNSSPSSPNFELLEEEFNKFLRKTSKIMNTNLFTYPTISKAMIKTHSSCDKLKMSNWLSNYA
;
A
#
# COMPACT_ATOMS: atom_id res chain seq x y z
N MET A 1 51.80 -1.28 -19.46
CA MET A 1 51.08 -2.43 -18.86
C MET A 1 49.89 -1.89 -18.11
N VAL A 2 48.68 -2.22 -18.56
CA VAL A 2 47.41 -1.71 -18.04
C VAL A 2 46.98 -2.59 -16.86
N THR A 3 46.84 -1.98 -15.68
CA THR A 3 46.42 -2.65 -14.45
C THR A 3 44.91 -2.89 -14.49
N GLN A 4 44.47 -4.12 -14.73
CA GLN A 4 43.07 -4.52 -14.64
C GLN A 4 42.60 -4.47 -13.18
N ARG A 5 41.62 -3.59 -12.88
CA ARG A 5 40.89 -3.61 -11.62
C ARG A 5 39.92 -4.80 -11.62
N LYS A 6 40.14 -5.70 -10.67
CA LYS A 6 39.29 -6.84 -10.34
C LYS A 6 37.93 -6.33 -9.87
N VAL A 7 36.85 -6.72 -10.55
CA VAL A 7 35.48 -6.48 -10.10
C VAL A 7 35.20 -7.51 -9.00
N GLU A 8 35.12 -7.07 -7.76
CA GLU A 8 34.68 -7.92 -6.64
C GLU A 8 33.17 -8.11 -6.73
N THR A 9 32.77 -9.35 -7.00
CA THR A 9 31.38 -9.82 -6.89
C THR A 9 30.99 -9.84 -5.42
N MET A 10 30.17 -8.88 -5.02
CA MET A 10 29.65 -8.75 -3.66
C MET A 10 28.64 -9.88 -3.39
N GLN A 11 29.02 -10.86 -2.57
CA GLN A 11 28.13 -11.91 -2.09
C GLN A 11 27.06 -11.30 -1.17
N VAL A 12 25.79 -11.41 -1.56
CA VAL A 12 24.65 -10.96 -0.76
C VAL A 12 24.41 -11.98 0.36
N ASN A 13 24.73 -11.57 1.60
CA ASN A 13 24.47 -12.35 2.79
C ASN A 13 23.00 -12.14 3.22
N PHE A 14 22.18 -13.19 3.15
CA PHE A 14 20.73 -13.14 3.38
C PHE A 14 20.28 -13.25 4.84
N ASN A 15 21.19 -13.14 5.81
CA ASN A 15 20.86 -13.39 7.21
C ASN A 15 20.86 -12.11 8.06
N ARG A 16 19.65 -11.77 8.52
CA ARG A 16 19.30 -10.77 9.55
C ARG A 16 19.63 -9.31 9.24
N THR A 17 18.61 -8.56 8.87
CA THR A 17 18.47 -7.15 9.25
C THR A 17 17.18 -6.95 10.03
N ASP A 18 17.32 -6.27 11.16
CA ASP A 18 16.26 -5.97 12.11
C ASP A 18 15.09 -5.18 11.49
N SER A 19 13.89 -5.58 11.86
CA SER A 19 12.71 -4.75 12.13
C SER A 19 11.86 -4.13 10.99
N PHE A 20 10.78 -4.85 10.65
CA PHE A 20 9.39 -4.52 11.02
C PHE A 20 8.57 -3.40 10.34
N GLU A 21 9.06 -2.50 9.48
CA GLU A 21 8.16 -1.43 8.91
C GLU A 21 7.53 -1.71 7.52
N PHE A 22 8.00 -2.71 6.77
CA PHE A 22 7.71 -2.82 5.32
C PHE A 22 6.78 -3.93 4.86
N ARG A 23 6.32 -4.83 5.74
CA ARG A 23 5.28 -5.83 5.38
C ARG A 23 3.96 -5.18 4.91
N ALA A 24 3.84 -3.87 5.08
CA ALA A 24 2.64 -3.08 4.87
C ALA A 24 2.52 -2.39 3.50
N CYS A 25 3.59 -2.43 2.69
CA CYS A 25 3.66 -1.66 1.44
C CYS A 25 3.27 -2.50 0.21
N GLY A 26 3.04 -3.80 0.39
CA GLY A 26 2.62 -4.70 -0.67
C GLY A 26 1.14 -4.56 -1.07
N PRO A 27 0.76 -5.14 -2.21
CA PRO A 27 -0.64 -5.27 -2.61
C PRO A 27 -1.44 -6.08 -1.58
N ILE A 28 -2.59 -5.56 -1.16
CA ILE A 28 -3.56 -6.31 -0.35
C ILE A 28 -4.60 -6.92 -1.28
N ASN A 29 -4.70 -8.25 -1.27
CA ASN A 29 -5.65 -9.03 -2.07
C ASN A 29 -6.59 -9.82 -1.16
N THR A 30 -7.25 -9.11 -0.25
CA THR A 30 -8.26 -9.68 0.65
C THR A 30 -9.63 -9.14 0.25
N ARG A 31 -10.58 -10.05 0.02
CA ARG A 31 -11.97 -9.73 -0.31
C ARG A 31 -12.91 -10.63 0.46
N ILE A 32 -14.15 -10.19 0.62
CA ILE A 32 -15.18 -11.02 1.25
C ILE A 32 -15.62 -12.06 0.23
N ASN A 33 -15.70 -13.32 0.64
CA ASN A 33 -16.14 -14.41 -0.23
C ASN A 33 -17.61 -14.20 -0.62
N GLU A 34 -17.94 -14.36 -1.90
CA GLU A 34 -19.31 -14.12 -2.41
C GLU A 34 -20.32 -15.10 -1.78
N ASP A 35 -19.88 -16.31 -1.44
CA ASP A 35 -20.69 -17.34 -0.78
C ASP A 35 -20.89 -17.11 0.73
N SER A 36 -20.18 -16.15 1.33
CA SER A 36 -20.27 -15.89 2.78
C SER A 36 -21.59 -15.26 3.23
N TYR A 37 -22.50 -14.96 2.29
CA TYR A 37 -23.77 -14.29 2.53
C TYR A 37 -25.01 -15.17 2.35
N LEU A 38 -24.85 -16.47 2.10
CA LEU A 38 -26.01 -17.36 1.90
C LEU A 38 -26.81 -17.63 3.18
N TYR A 39 -26.27 -17.30 4.36
CA TYR A 39 -26.96 -17.46 5.65
C TYR A 39 -26.51 -16.37 6.62
N ASN A 40 -27.16 -15.21 6.60
CA ASN A 40 -27.35 -14.29 7.73
C ASN A 40 -27.96 -12.97 7.23
N GLU A 41 -29.15 -13.05 6.64
CA GLU A 41 -30.10 -11.95 6.80
C GLU A 41 -30.46 -11.91 8.30
N ALA A 42 -30.25 -10.75 8.95
CA ALA A 42 -31.05 -10.22 10.08
C ALA A 42 -30.36 -9.80 11.40
N GLU A 43 -29.06 -10.02 11.69
CA GLU A 43 -28.57 -9.62 13.04
C GLU A 43 -27.27 -8.80 13.14
N ILE A 44 -26.48 -8.64 12.07
CA ILE A 44 -25.11 -8.08 12.21
C ILE A 44 -25.00 -6.63 11.73
N LEU A 45 -25.94 -6.14 10.91
CA LEU A 45 -25.91 -4.79 10.34
C LEU A 45 -27.35 -4.27 10.15
N ASP A 46 -27.75 -3.24 10.89
CA ASP A 46 -29.01 -2.49 10.66
C ASP A 46 -28.97 -1.68 9.35
N GLU A 47 -27.83 -1.75 8.63
CA GLU A 47 -27.60 -1.09 7.36
C GLU A 47 -27.65 -2.07 6.19
N ASP A 48 -28.58 -1.84 5.26
CA ASP A 48 -28.58 -2.46 3.93
C ASP A 48 -27.30 -2.06 3.16
N LEU A 49 -26.30 -2.95 3.16
CA LEU A 49 -25.01 -2.81 2.50
C LEU A 49 -24.82 -3.93 1.47
N THR A 50 -24.47 -3.53 0.25
CA THR A 50 -24.11 -4.44 -0.83
C THR A 50 -22.70 -5.02 -0.63
N ASN A 51 -22.42 -6.18 -1.24
CA ASN A 51 -21.08 -6.78 -1.26
C ASN A 51 -19.99 -5.82 -1.76
N ARG A 52 -20.33 -4.89 -2.67
CA ARG A 52 -19.39 -3.89 -3.18
C ARG A 52 -19.03 -2.85 -2.11
N GLU A 53 -20.02 -2.39 -1.36
CA GLU A 53 -19.82 -1.45 -0.26
C GLU A 53 -18.98 -2.10 0.85
N LEU A 54 -19.30 -3.34 1.20
CA LEU A 54 -18.54 -4.12 2.19
C LEU A 54 -17.09 -4.37 1.75
N ASN A 55 -16.85 -4.69 0.47
CA ASN A 55 -15.49 -4.84 -0.05
C ASN A 55 -14.68 -3.52 -0.07
N ILE A 56 -15.32 -2.36 -0.29
CA ILE A 56 -14.66 -1.05 -0.17
C ILE A 56 -14.28 -0.78 1.29
N LEU A 57 -15.20 -1.01 2.23
CA LEU A 57 -14.92 -0.83 3.65
C LEU A 57 -13.81 -1.78 4.13
N LEU A 58 -13.87 -3.05 3.72
CA LEU A 58 -12.84 -4.04 4.03
C LEU A 58 -11.48 -3.60 3.47
N LEU A 59 -11.43 -3.10 2.24
CA LEU A 59 -10.19 -2.60 1.64
C LEU A 59 -9.59 -1.46 2.47
N LEU A 60 -10.39 -0.45 2.82
CA LEU A 60 -9.92 0.70 3.61
C LEU A 60 -9.44 0.26 5.00
N ALA A 61 -10.17 -0.64 5.66
CA ALA A 61 -9.78 -1.21 6.95
C ALA A 61 -8.49 -2.03 6.85
N SER A 62 -8.36 -2.85 5.81
CA SER A 62 -7.18 -3.70 5.58
C SER A 62 -5.94 -2.85 5.30
N GLU A 63 -6.08 -1.79 4.53
CA GLU A 63 -4.98 -0.85 4.23
C GLU A 63 -4.55 -0.07 5.47
N ALA A 64 -5.52 0.35 6.31
CA ALA A 64 -5.24 1.00 7.59
C ALA A 64 -4.54 0.05 8.57
N TYR A 65 -5.04 -1.18 8.71
CA TYR A 65 -4.47 -2.24 9.53
C TYR A 65 -3.05 -2.60 9.09
N SER A 66 -2.88 -2.91 7.81
CA SER A 66 -1.61 -3.36 7.24
C SER A 66 -0.49 -2.36 7.51
N LYS A 67 -0.80 -1.07 7.42
CA LYS A 67 0.16 0.03 7.59
C LYS A 67 0.20 0.64 8.98
N ASP A 68 -0.64 0.14 9.90
CA ASP A 68 -0.85 0.67 11.25
C ASP A 68 -0.97 2.20 11.23
N SER A 69 -1.93 2.68 10.44
CA SER A 69 -2.04 4.09 10.09
C SER A 69 -3.43 4.47 9.61
N GLN A 70 -3.72 5.77 9.57
CA GLN A 70 -4.90 6.26 8.86
C GLN A 70 -4.67 6.11 7.35
N ALA A 71 -5.59 5.40 6.67
CA ALA A 71 -5.50 5.15 5.23
C ALA A 71 -6.40 6.09 4.43
N GLU A 72 -5.80 6.84 3.50
CA GLU A 72 -6.51 7.65 2.52
C GLU A 72 -6.30 7.07 1.12
N LEU A 73 -7.33 6.47 0.53
CA LEU A 73 -7.27 5.94 -0.83
C LEU A 73 -7.99 6.85 -1.81
N SER A 74 -7.36 7.15 -2.92
CA SER A 74 -7.99 7.87 -4.03
C SER A 74 -9.08 7.02 -4.71
N PHE A 75 -9.98 7.67 -5.43
CA PHE A 75 -10.97 6.98 -6.27
C PHE A 75 -10.34 5.96 -7.22
N GLN A 76 -9.23 6.35 -7.86
CA GLN A 76 -8.49 5.47 -8.77
C GLN A 76 -7.85 4.31 -8.01
N GLY A 77 -7.32 4.55 -6.81
CA GLY A 77 -6.76 3.51 -5.95
C GLY A 77 -7.78 2.45 -5.57
N ILE A 78 -8.96 2.86 -5.12
CA ILE A 78 -10.08 1.94 -4.80
C ILE A 78 -10.52 1.18 -6.04
N LYS A 79 -10.70 1.88 -7.17
CA LYS A 79 -11.10 1.29 -8.44
C LYS A 79 -10.15 0.18 -8.88
N THR A 80 -8.83 0.44 -8.88
CA THR A 80 -7.89 -0.56 -9.36
C THR A 80 -7.70 -1.71 -8.36
N LYS A 81 -7.62 -1.44 -7.04
CA LYS A 81 -7.45 -2.51 -6.05
C LYS A 81 -8.62 -3.48 -6.01
N LEU A 82 -9.84 -2.99 -6.25
CA LEU A 82 -11.04 -3.84 -6.32
C LEU A 82 -11.35 -4.36 -7.73
N ASN A 83 -10.62 -3.93 -8.76
CA ASN A 83 -10.91 -4.22 -10.17
C ASN A 83 -12.38 -3.94 -10.54
N LEU A 84 -12.90 -2.77 -10.13
CA LEU A 84 -14.29 -2.38 -10.35
C LEU A 84 -14.41 -1.35 -11.48
N HIS A 85 -15.54 -1.38 -12.19
CA HIS A 85 -15.87 -0.33 -13.16
C HIS A 85 -16.11 1.02 -12.47
N GLN A 86 -15.71 2.13 -13.09
CA GLN A 86 -15.75 3.47 -12.48
C GLN A 86 -17.14 3.87 -11.95
N GLN A 87 -18.21 3.56 -12.69
CA GLN A 87 -19.58 3.87 -12.25
C GLN A 87 -19.96 3.06 -11.00
N LYS A 88 -19.54 1.79 -10.91
CA LYS A 88 -19.83 0.94 -9.76
C LYS A 88 -19.13 1.47 -8.50
N VAL A 89 -17.89 1.95 -8.63
CA VAL A 89 -17.14 2.57 -7.54
C VAL A 89 -17.79 3.88 -7.10
N ALA A 90 -18.15 4.74 -8.06
CA ALA A 90 -18.78 6.03 -7.77
C ALA A 90 -20.10 5.86 -7.01
N THR A 91 -20.97 4.94 -7.45
CA THR A 91 -22.24 4.67 -6.79
C THR A 91 -22.05 4.13 -5.37
N ALA A 92 -21.13 3.17 -5.18
CA ALA A 92 -20.88 2.59 -3.86
C ALA A 92 -20.28 3.62 -2.88
N LEU A 93 -19.29 4.42 -3.32
CA LEU A 93 -18.72 5.48 -2.50
C LEU A 93 -19.74 6.55 -2.11
N LYS A 94 -20.64 6.94 -3.04
CA LYS A 94 -21.71 7.89 -2.75
C LYS A 94 -22.63 7.36 -1.64
N ARG A 95 -23.04 6.09 -1.73
CA ARG A 95 -23.91 5.47 -0.72
C ARG A 95 -23.22 5.32 0.63
N LEU A 96 -21.95 4.89 0.65
CA LEU A 96 -21.15 4.80 1.88
C LEU A 96 -20.96 6.17 2.57
N LEU A 97 -20.79 7.24 1.79
CA LEU A 97 -20.75 8.62 2.31
C LEU A 97 -22.11 9.03 2.90
N GLN A 98 -23.22 8.74 2.20
CA GLN A 98 -24.57 9.04 2.69
C GLN A 98 -24.89 8.31 4.00
N LYS A 99 -24.38 7.08 4.15
CA LYS A 99 -24.49 6.27 5.37
C LYS A 99 -23.49 6.65 6.46
N SER A 100 -22.62 7.63 6.22
CA SER A 100 -21.60 8.07 7.18
C SER A 100 -20.69 6.92 7.68
N LEU A 101 -20.34 5.98 6.80
CA LEU A 101 -19.39 4.89 7.08
C LEU A 101 -17.95 5.21 6.64
N ILE A 102 -17.82 6.29 5.89
CA ILE A 102 -16.64 6.68 5.15
C ILE A 102 -16.62 8.21 5.10
N GLU A 103 -15.43 8.80 5.01
CA GLU A 103 -15.24 10.24 4.86
C GLU A 103 -14.49 10.54 3.58
N LYS A 104 -14.85 11.65 2.93
CA LYS A 104 -14.12 12.18 1.76
C LYS A 104 -13.11 13.21 2.25
N THR A 105 -11.84 12.98 1.96
CA THR A 105 -10.75 13.91 2.28
C THR A 105 -10.26 14.59 1.00
N LEU A 106 -9.31 15.52 1.13
CA LEU A 106 -8.67 16.15 -0.02
C LEU A 106 -7.95 15.14 -0.92
N ASN A 107 -7.58 13.96 -0.39
CA ASN A 107 -6.69 13.01 -1.05
C ASN A 107 -7.40 11.73 -1.49
N GLY A 108 -8.67 11.59 -1.14
CA GLY A 108 -9.46 10.41 -1.44
C GLY A 108 -10.54 10.14 -0.40
N TYR A 109 -10.58 8.91 0.07
CA TYR A 109 -11.57 8.40 0.99
C TYR A 109 -10.88 7.65 2.12
N THR A 110 -11.38 7.82 3.34
CA THR A 110 -10.94 7.10 4.53
C THR A 110 -12.14 6.43 5.19
N ILE A 111 -11.91 5.28 5.82
CA ILE A 111 -12.91 4.67 6.70
C ILE A 111 -12.99 5.47 8.01
N ASN A 112 -14.20 5.64 8.54
CA ASN A 112 -14.41 6.29 9.83
C ASN A 112 -14.76 5.26 10.92
N LYS A 113 -15.03 5.73 12.14
CA LYS A 113 -15.34 4.85 13.29
C LYS A 113 -16.55 3.95 13.04
N ASN A 114 -17.60 4.45 12.39
CA ASN A 114 -18.80 3.66 12.10
C ASN A 114 -18.47 2.55 11.10
N GLY A 115 -17.78 2.87 9.99
CA GLY A 115 -17.31 1.87 9.03
C GLY A 115 -16.40 0.82 9.67
N MET A 116 -15.50 1.22 10.58
CA MET A 116 -14.64 0.30 11.33
C MET A 116 -15.45 -0.65 12.21
N LYS A 117 -16.51 -0.17 12.88
CA LYS A 117 -17.42 -1.02 13.68
C LYS A 117 -18.14 -2.06 12.83
N ILE A 118 -18.66 -1.65 11.67
CA ILE A 118 -19.30 -2.54 10.69
C ILE A 118 -18.34 -3.66 10.27
N ILE A 119 -17.11 -3.31 9.88
CA ILE A 119 -16.10 -4.30 9.49
C ILE A 119 -15.69 -5.18 10.67
N ASN A 120 -15.50 -4.62 11.87
CA ASN A 120 -15.14 -5.43 13.04
C ASN A 120 -16.24 -6.46 13.38
N SER A 121 -17.50 -6.05 13.32
CA SER A 121 -18.66 -6.93 13.52
C SER A 121 -18.68 -8.05 12.48
N LEU A 122 -18.51 -7.70 11.20
CA LEU A 122 -18.43 -8.64 10.10
C LEU A 122 -17.26 -9.64 10.30
N LEU A 123 -16.08 -9.18 10.67
CA LEU A 123 -14.92 -10.04 10.89
C LEU A 123 -15.06 -10.93 12.14
N LYS A 124 -15.90 -10.58 13.11
CA LYS A 124 -16.20 -11.47 14.26
C LYS A 124 -17.20 -12.57 13.90
N SER A 125 -18.00 -12.36 12.86
CA SER A 125 -18.96 -13.37 12.39
C SER A 125 -18.25 -14.63 11.89
N PRO A 126 -18.62 -15.82 12.38
CA PRO A 126 -18.05 -17.08 11.88
C PRO A 126 -18.44 -17.35 10.42
N ALA A 127 -19.58 -16.82 9.95
CA ALA A 127 -20.06 -16.99 8.57
C ALA A 127 -19.19 -16.22 7.55
N THR A 128 -18.55 -15.13 7.97
CA THR A 128 -17.71 -14.34 7.07
C THR A 128 -16.41 -15.06 6.77
N SER A 129 -16.23 -15.51 5.53
CA SER A 129 -14.94 -15.99 5.04
C SER A 129 -14.25 -14.90 4.22
N LEU A 130 -12.98 -14.65 4.54
CA LEU A 130 -12.13 -13.79 3.73
C LEU A 130 -11.43 -14.65 2.69
N LYS A 131 -11.66 -14.36 1.41
CA LYS A 131 -10.84 -14.90 0.34
C LYS A 131 -9.56 -14.08 0.30
N THR A 132 -8.45 -14.75 0.59
CA THR A 132 -7.12 -14.18 0.45
C THR A 132 -6.37 -15.05 -0.53
N GLU A 133 -5.86 -14.45 -1.60
CA GLU A 133 -4.97 -15.14 -2.53
C GLU A 133 -3.54 -14.90 -2.02
N PRO A 134 -2.92 -15.88 -1.34
CA PRO A 134 -1.58 -15.71 -0.80
C PRO A 134 -0.62 -15.57 -1.97
N GLN A 135 -0.24 -14.33 -2.23
CA GLN A 135 0.73 -14.02 -3.26
C GLN A 135 1.95 -13.44 -2.55
N GLU A 136 3.07 -14.12 -2.71
CA GLU A 136 4.36 -13.55 -2.37
C GLU A 136 4.77 -12.62 -3.51
N TYR A 137 5.11 -11.39 -3.18
CA TYR A 137 5.67 -10.45 -4.13
C TYR A 137 7.16 -10.26 -3.85
N ILE A 138 7.95 -10.24 -4.92
CA ILE A 138 9.31 -9.70 -4.83
C ILE A 138 9.23 -8.20 -5.08
N GLY A 139 9.86 -7.46 -4.19
CA GLY A 139 10.15 -6.05 -4.42
C GLY A 139 11.63 -5.72 -4.35
N LEU A 140 11.98 -4.62 -5.03
CA LEU A 140 13.25 -3.92 -4.83
C LEU A 140 13.03 -2.83 -3.80
N GLU A 141 13.78 -2.90 -2.69
CA GLU A 141 13.82 -1.87 -1.67
C GLU A 141 15.11 -1.07 -1.77
N VAL A 142 15.00 0.26 -1.68
CA VAL A 142 16.14 1.16 -1.55
C VAL A 142 15.94 2.10 -0.37
N MET A 143 16.86 2.01 0.58
CA MET A 143 16.92 2.90 1.73
C MET A 143 17.91 4.04 1.49
N LEU A 144 17.50 5.24 1.86
CA LEU A 144 18.27 6.47 1.76
C LEU A 144 18.29 7.13 3.15
N PRO A 145 19.47 7.27 3.78
CA PRO A 145 19.56 7.96 5.06
C PRO A 145 19.21 9.44 4.87
N LEU A 146 18.37 9.96 5.75
CA LEU A 146 18.04 11.38 5.79
C LEU A 146 18.97 12.06 6.78
N ASN A 147 19.61 13.15 6.36
CA ASN A 147 20.34 14.01 7.28
C ASN A 147 19.35 15.04 7.82
N ASN A 148 18.91 14.88 9.08
CA ASN A 148 17.80 15.60 9.74
C ASN A 148 17.90 17.13 9.79
N LYS A 149 18.94 17.72 9.19
CA LYS A 149 19.14 19.18 9.13
C LYS A 149 18.22 19.90 8.14
N ASN A 150 17.53 19.18 7.26
CA ASN A 150 16.73 19.80 6.20
C ASN A 150 15.22 19.51 6.36
N ASN A 151 14.42 20.56 6.59
CA ASN A 151 12.95 20.61 6.56
C ASN A 151 12.31 20.19 5.20
N ASN A 152 13.05 19.51 4.33
CA ASN A 152 12.66 19.15 2.98
C ASN A 152 11.67 17.98 2.93
N LEU A 153 11.45 17.24 4.02
CA LEU A 153 10.56 16.07 4.04
C LEU A 153 9.08 16.43 3.92
N PHE A 154 8.61 17.44 4.66
CA PHE A 154 7.24 17.93 4.52
C PHE A 154 6.99 18.50 3.12
N LYS A 155 7.99 19.20 2.56
CA LYS A 155 7.95 19.68 1.18
C LYS A 155 7.89 18.52 0.18
N LEU A 156 8.64 17.45 0.41
CA LEU A 156 8.61 16.23 -0.42
C LEU A 156 7.23 15.58 -0.41
N ILE A 157 6.67 15.36 0.78
CA ILE A 157 5.33 14.81 0.94
C ILE A 157 4.33 15.68 0.19
N TYR A 158 4.35 17.00 0.42
CA TYR A 158 3.45 17.94 -0.24
C TYR A 158 3.58 17.91 -1.77
N LEU A 159 4.80 17.81 -2.31
CA LEU A 159 5.03 17.80 -3.76
C LEU A 159 4.57 16.50 -4.43
N LEU A 160 4.66 15.36 -3.74
CA LEU A 160 4.32 14.04 -4.31
C LEU A 160 2.87 13.63 -4.08
N LYS A 161 2.28 14.10 -2.98
CA LYS A 161 0.92 13.79 -2.58
C LYS A 161 -0.09 14.08 -3.70
N GLY A 162 -0.91 13.08 -4.02
CA GLY A 162 -1.94 13.17 -5.05
C GLY A 162 -1.43 13.22 -6.49
N ARG A 163 -0.10 13.22 -6.72
CA ARG A 163 0.44 13.43 -8.06
C ARG A 163 0.52 12.16 -8.87
N TRP A 164 0.23 12.32 -10.16
CA TRP A 164 0.56 11.35 -11.18
C TRP A 164 1.84 11.79 -11.87
N PHE A 165 2.69 10.84 -12.24
CA PHE A 165 3.89 11.15 -13.01
C PHE A 165 4.28 9.97 -13.88
N ALA A 166 4.56 10.24 -15.16
CA ALA A 166 4.81 9.22 -16.16
C ALA A 166 3.72 8.12 -16.14
N ASN A 167 4.12 6.87 -15.91
CA ASN A 167 3.22 5.72 -15.86
C ASN A 167 2.69 5.42 -14.45
N TRP A 168 2.98 6.27 -13.46
CA TRP A 168 2.57 6.08 -12.08
C TRP A 168 1.29 6.85 -11.78
N ARG A 169 0.28 6.14 -11.29
CA ARG A 169 -1.01 6.68 -10.87
C ARG A 169 -1.09 6.64 -9.36
N TRP A 170 -1.52 7.75 -8.78
CA TRP A 170 -1.68 7.90 -7.34
C TRP A 170 -2.69 6.89 -6.81
N ILE A 171 -2.31 6.14 -5.79
CA ILE A 171 -3.19 5.20 -5.09
C ILE A 171 -3.70 5.84 -3.81
N GLY A 172 -2.81 6.30 -2.94
CA GLY A 172 -3.18 6.80 -1.63
C GLY A 172 -1.99 7.19 -0.76
N MET A 173 -2.32 7.72 0.40
CA MET A 173 -1.39 8.10 1.46
C MET A 173 -1.81 7.43 2.76
N PHE A 174 -0.84 7.09 3.59
CA PHE A 174 -1.05 6.42 4.86
C PHE A 174 -0.15 7.07 5.89
N GLN A 175 -0.73 7.54 6.98
CA GLN A 175 -0.01 8.36 7.95
C GLN A 175 -0.22 7.83 9.36
N ASN A 176 0.88 7.68 10.07
CA ASN A 176 0.90 7.50 11.51
C ASN A 176 1.81 8.59 12.13
N PRO A 177 1.94 8.67 13.46
CA PRO A 177 2.70 9.75 14.10
C PRO A 177 4.18 9.82 13.70
N THR A 178 4.78 8.69 13.29
CA THR A 178 6.22 8.57 13.06
C THR A 178 6.60 8.42 11.59
N SER A 179 5.64 8.16 10.71
CA SER A 179 5.89 7.87 9.29
C SER A 179 4.75 8.27 8.37
N VAL A 180 5.12 8.60 7.13
CA VAL A 180 4.21 8.81 6.02
C VAL A 180 4.56 7.84 4.90
N LYS A 181 3.56 7.09 4.44
CA LYS A 181 3.65 6.18 3.31
C LYS A 181 2.79 6.71 2.17
N MET A 182 3.29 6.66 0.96
CA MET A 182 2.56 7.05 -0.26
C MET A 182 2.70 5.95 -1.29
N ALA A 183 1.60 5.61 -1.97
CA ALA A 183 1.58 4.52 -2.94
C ALA A 183 1.16 5.00 -4.33
N TRP A 184 1.79 4.39 -5.33
CA TRP A 184 1.44 4.52 -6.74
C TRP A 184 1.38 3.15 -7.40
N GLN A 185 0.73 3.10 -8.54
CA GLN A 185 0.65 1.91 -9.38
C GLN A 185 0.93 2.27 -10.84
N SER A 186 1.56 1.35 -11.57
CA SER A 186 1.77 1.52 -13.00
C SER A 186 0.43 1.56 -13.74
N ILE A 187 0.40 2.17 -14.93
CA ILE A 187 -0.77 2.14 -15.83
C ILE A 187 -1.19 0.70 -16.15
N SER A 188 -0.22 -0.20 -16.28
CA SER A 188 -0.47 -1.63 -16.52
C SER A 188 -1.11 -2.35 -15.33
N GLY A 189 -1.08 -1.77 -14.12
CA GLY A 189 -1.57 -2.39 -12.90
C GLY A 189 -0.61 -3.42 -12.27
N ASN A 190 0.40 -3.85 -13.03
CA ASN A 190 1.33 -4.92 -12.66
C ASN A 190 2.38 -4.48 -11.64
N LEU A 191 2.74 -3.19 -11.60
CA LEU A 191 3.73 -2.69 -10.68
C LEU A 191 3.08 -1.78 -9.64
N GLU A 192 3.49 -1.92 -8.39
CA GLU A 192 3.15 -1.00 -7.31
C GLU A 192 4.42 -0.47 -6.68
N THR A 193 4.45 0.83 -6.39
CA THR A 193 5.58 1.44 -5.68
C THR A 193 5.08 2.19 -4.47
N CYS A 194 5.84 2.09 -3.39
CA CYS A 194 5.57 2.77 -2.14
C CYS A 194 6.79 3.58 -1.74
N LEU A 195 6.55 4.83 -1.36
CA LEU A 195 7.52 5.70 -0.71
C LEU A 195 7.16 5.76 0.77
N CYS A 196 8.06 5.31 1.63
CA CYS A 196 7.97 5.44 3.09
C CYS A 196 8.98 6.50 3.55
N ILE A 197 8.51 7.44 4.34
CA ILE A 197 9.32 8.51 4.92
C ILE A 197 9.11 8.46 6.42
N ASN A 198 10.19 8.38 7.19
CA ASN A 198 10.19 8.62 8.63
C ASN A 198 11.28 9.64 8.97
N GLU A 199 11.50 9.91 10.26
CA GLU A 199 12.43 10.95 10.70
C GLU A 199 13.86 10.77 10.19
N ASN A 200 14.34 9.52 10.08
CA ASN A 200 15.76 9.24 9.84
C ASN A 200 16.04 8.63 8.45
N ARG A 201 15.01 8.16 7.76
CA ARG A 201 15.17 7.44 6.49
C ARG A 201 14.02 7.67 5.53
N LEU A 202 14.38 7.65 4.26
CA LEU A 202 13.47 7.52 3.15
C LEU A 202 13.67 6.14 2.53
N CYS A 203 12.59 5.44 2.26
CA CYS A 203 12.61 4.15 1.61
C CYS A 203 11.66 4.14 0.42
N ILE A 204 12.13 3.61 -0.70
CA ILE A 204 11.28 3.34 -1.85
C ILE A 204 11.28 1.84 -2.09
N ALA A 205 10.08 1.28 -2.13
CA ALA A 205 9.83 -0.09 -2.51
C ALA A 205 9.11 -0.12 -3.85
N LEU A 206 9.49 -1.05 -4.72
CA LEU A 206 8.80 -1.35 -5.97
C LEU A 206 8.49 -2.84 -6.01
N PHE A 207 7.25 -3.20 -6.27
CA PHE A 207 6.74 -4.57 -6.31
C PHE A 207 6.25 -4.89 -7.72
N ASP A 208 6.59 -6.09 -8.20
CA ASP A 208 5.98 -6.66 -9.40
C ASP A 208 4.96 -7.73 -9.00
N LYS A 209 3.71 -7.51 -9.37
CA LYS A 209 2.59 -8.42 -9.09
C LYS A 209 2.61 -9.68 -9.92
N ASN A 210 3.32 -9.68 -11.05
CA ASN A 210 3.42 -10.81 -11.96
C ASN A 210 4.68 -11.63 -11.71
N SER A 211 5.66 -11.09 -10.97
CA SER A 211 6.86 -11.83 -10.59
C SER A 211 6.59 -12.77 -9.43
N SER A 212 7.07 -14.01 -9.56
CA SER A 212 7.12 -14.99 -8.47
C SER A 212 8.43 -14.87 -7.68
N PRO A 213 8.44 -15.19 -6.38
CA PRO A 213 9.66 -15.43 -5.58
C PRO A 213 10.71 -16.30 -6.27
N SER A 214 10.26 -17.28 -7.05
CA SER A 214 11.10 -18.25 -7.75
C SER A 214 11.70 -17.72 -9.07
N SER A 215 11.15 -16.63 -9.62
CA SER A 215 11.57 -16.06 -10.91
C SER A 215 11.34 -14.54 -10.97
N PRO A 216 12.07 -13.74 -10.16
CA PRO A 216 12.02 -12.28 -10.21
C PRO A 216 12.44 -11.70 -11.55
N ASN A 217 11.74 -10.67 -12.01
CA ASN A 217 12.20 -9.81 -13.10
C ASN A 217 13.00 -8.61 -12.56
N PHE A 218 14.28 -8.85 -12.22
CA PHE A 218 15.15 -7.82 -11.64
C PHE A 218 15.44 -6.65 -12.57
N GLU A 219 15.64 -6.93 -13.85
CA GLU A 219 15.95 -5.91 -14.85
C GLU A 219 14.80 -4.92 -14.97
N LEU A 220 13.55 -5.42 -15.02
CA LEU A 220 12.36 -4.58 -15.00
C LEU A 220 12.25 -3.74 -13.71
N LEU A 221 12.45 -4.37 -12.54
CA LEU A 221 12.38 -3.67 -11.26
C LEU A 221 13.42 -2.55 -11.18
N GLU A 222 14.65 -2.80 -11.60
CA GLU A 222 15.71 -1.80 -11.58
C GLU A 222 15.47 -0.67 -12.60
N GLU A 223 15.02 -1.00 -13.81
CA GLU A 223 14.69 -0.01 -14.82
C GLU A 223 13.56 0.92 -14.35
N GLU A 224 12.46 0.36 -13.86
CA GLU A 224 11.29 1.11 -13.40
C GLU A 224 11.57 1.92 -12.14
N PHE A 225 12.37 1.38 -11.23
CA PHE A 225 12.86 2.10 -10.06
C PHE A 225 13.67 3.34 -10.45
N ASN A 226 14.62 3.20 -11.39
CA ASN A 226 15.41 4.30 -11.90
C ASN A 226 14.55 5.36 -12.61
N LYS A 227 13.53 4.93 -13.38
CA LYS A 227 12.55 5.84 -13.99
C LYS A 227 11.76 6.61 -12.93
N PHE A 228 11.27 5.93 -11.90
CA PHE A 228 10.54 6.53 -10.78
C PHE A 228 11.39 7.62 -10.12
N LEU A 229 12.63 7.30 -9.74
CA LEU A 229 13.56 8.22 -9.09
C LEU A 229 13.89 9.45 -9.93
N ARG A 230 14.19 9.28 -11.22
CA ARG A 230 14.49 10.41 -12.12
C ARG A 230 13.31 11.37 -12.19
N LYS A 231 12.08 10.85 -12.23
CA LYS A 231 10.86 11.66 -12.29
C LYS A 231 10.58 12.37 -10.97
N THR A 232 10.69 11.67 -9.84
CA THR A 232 10.49 12.30 -8.53
C THR A 232 11.55 13.36 -8.26
N SER A 233 12.82 13.11 -8.60
CA SER A 233 13.91 14.10 -8.47
C SER A 233 13.65 15.37 -9.29
N LYS A 234 13.12 15.21 -10.51
CA LYS A 234 12.72 16.35 -11.36
C LYS A 234 11.57 17.14 -10.75
N ILE A 235 10.57 16.47 -10.16
CA ILE A 235 9.44 17.13 -9.46
C ILE A 235 9.94 17.92 -8.24
N MET A 236 10.91 17.36 -7.52
CA MET A 236 11.52 18.03 -6.38
C MET A 236 12.38 19.23 -6.78
N ASN A 237 12.81 19.31 -8.05
CA ASN A 237 13.85 20.22 -8.54
C ASN A 237 15.15 20.09 -7.73
N THR A 238 15.55 18.84 -7.48
CA THR A 238 16.70 18.54 -6.60
C THR A 238 17.63 17.53 -7.23
N ASN A 239 18.93 17.77 -7.07
CA ASN A 239 19.99 16.77 -7.25
C ASN A 239 20.16 15.91 -5.96
N LEU A 240 19.13 15.83 -5.12
CA LEU A 240 19.18 15.35 -3.72
C LEU A 240 19.70 13.90 -3.57
N PHE A 241 19.61 13.09 -4.61
CA PHE A 241 20.00 11.68 -4.53
C PHE A 241 21.29 11.45 -5.30
N THR A 242 22.42 11.64 -4.61
CA THR A 242 23.63 10.87 -4.90
C THR A 242 23.47 9.53 -4.18
N TYR A 243 23.72 8.40 -4.86
CA TYR A 243 23.49 7.05 -4.35
C TYR A 243 24.78 6.34 -3.90
N PRO A 244 25.58 6.87 -2.94
CA PRO A 244 26.87 6.24 -2.63
C PRO A 244 26.71 4.90 -1.91
N THR A 245 25.53 4.57 -1.36
CA THR A 245 25.32 3.33 -0.61
C THR A 245 23.87 2.87 -0.74
N ILE A 246 23.54 2.24 -1.87
CA ILE A 246 22.24 1.59 -2.04
C ILE A 246 22.31 0.24 -1.34
N SER A 247 21.70 0.10 -0.16
CA SER A 247 21.33 -1.24 0.31
C SER A 247 20.10 -1.68 -0.48
N LYS A 248 20.33 -2.40 -1.58
CA LYS A 248 19.25 -3.05 -2.32
C LYS A 248 18.89 -4.32 -1.56
N ALA A 249 17.68 -4.38 -1.03
CA ALA A 249 17.17 -5.60 -0.42
C ALA A 249 16.04 -6.17 -1.27
N MET A 250 16.05 -7.50 -1.43
CA MET A 250 14.86 -8.20 -1.85
C MET A 250 13.90 -8.26 -0.66
N ILE A 251 12.69 -7.75 -0.88
CA ILE A 251 11.64 -7.87 0.11
C ILE A 251 10.61 -8.88 -0.37
N LYS A 252 10.25 -9.79 0.53
CA LYS A 252 9.06 -10.62 0.40
C LYS A 252 7.93 -9.97 1.19
N THR A 253 6.81 -9.75 0.54
CA THR A 253 5.59 -9.32 1.22
C THR A 253 4.45 -10.28 0.89
N HIS A 254 3.56 -10.47 1.84
CA HIS A 254 2.35 -11.26 1.67
C HIS A 254 1.14 -10.33 1.54
N SER A 255 0.22 -10.69 0.67
CA SER A 255 -1.04 -9.99 0.43
C SER A 255 -2.11 -10.20 1.51
N SER A 256 -1.81 -10.96 2.56
CA SER A 256 -2.82 -11.50 3.47
C SER A 256 -3.09 -10.63 4.69
N CYS A 257 -4.36 -10.22 4.83
CA CYS A 257 -4.90 -9.77 6.10
C CYS A 257 -5.49 -10.97 6.85
N ASP A 258 -4.85 -11.31 7.97
CA ASP A 258 -5.37 -12.31 8.90
C ASP A 258 -6.65 -11.77 9.55
N LYS A 259 -7.78 -12.47 9.34
CA LYS A 259 -9.11 -12.08 9.83
C LYS A 259 -9.10 -11.80 11.33
N LEU A 260 -8.47 -12.66 12.12
CA LEU A 260 -8.43 -12.55 13.58
C LEU A 260 -7.54 -11.38 14.02
N LYS A 261 -6.36 -11.25 13.44
CA LYS A 261 -5.46 -10.13 13.78
C LYS A 261 -6.04 -8.78 13.41
N MET A 262 -6.69 -8.68 12.25
CA MET A 262 -7.36 -7.46 11.83
C MET A 262 -8.56 -7.13 12.72
N SER A 263 -9.38 -8.11 13.11
CA SER A 263 -10.47 -7.90 14.07
C SER A 263 -9.95 -7.42 15.45
N ASN A 264 -8.87 -8.01 15.94
CA ASN A 264 -8.24 -7.59 17.19
C ASN A 264 -7.72 -6.17 17.11
N TRP A 265 -7.04 -5.81 16.02
CA TRP A 265 -6.57 -4.44 15.78
C TRP A 265 -7.73 -3.43 15.72
N LEU A 266 -8.79 -3.74 14.97
CA LEU A 266 -9.98 -2.88 14.86
C LEU A 266 -10.69 -2.69 16.20
N SER A 267 -10.58 -3.64 17.13
CA SER A 267 -11.19 -3.52 18.46
C SER A 267 -10.54 -2.43 19.32
N ASN A 268 -9.34 -1.97 18.98
CA ASN A 268 -8.72 -0.80 19.62
C ASN A 268 -9.29 0.55 19.12
N TYR A 269 -10.09 0.53 18.04
CA TYR A 269 -10.63 1.72 17.38
C TYR A 269 -12.16 1.81 17.39
N ALA A 270 -12.84 0.75 17.88
CA ALA A 270 -14.30 0.64 18.00
C ALA A 270 -14.80 1.19 19.34
#